data_AF-A0A967LT44-F1
#
_entry.id   AF-A0A967LT44-F1
#
_cell.length_a   1.000
_cell.length_b   1.000
_cell.length_c   1.000
_cell.angle_alpha   90.00
_cell.angle_beta   90.00
_cell.angle_gamma   90.00
#
_symmetry.space_group_name_H-M   'P 1'
#
loop_
_entity.id
_entity.type
_entity.pdbx_description
1 polymer ?
#
loop_
_entity_poly.entity_id
_entity_poly.type
_entity_poly.pdbx_seq_one_letter_code
_entity_poly.pdbx_strand_id
1 'polypeptide(L)'
;MRKRSVFLAASVLILIFVVIFGSIAWFSHLRGGDAGLMFGEKVAVLEVKGVIADSQPTIEQLATFRKDSSVKAVVVRIESPG
;
A
#
# COMPACT_ATOMS: atom_id res chain seq x y z
N MET A 1 -25.89 -39.99 14.22
CA MET A 1 -25.84 -38.82 15.12
C MET A 1 -24.61 -37.94 14.90
N ARG A 2 -23.40 -38.48 14.63
CA ARG A 2 -22.15 -37.70 14.40
C ARG A 2 -22.10 -36.81 13.15
N LYS A 3 -22.81 -37.16 12.06
CA LYS A 3 -22.77 -36.36 10.81
C LYS A 3 -23.47 -34.99 10.96
N ARG A 4 -24.61 -34.93 11.68
CA ARG A 4 -25.38 -33.69 11.88
C ARG A 4 -24.62 -32.64 12.71
N SER A 5 -23.84 -33.07 13.71
CA SER A 5 -23.00 -32.16 14.51
C SER A 5 -21.80 -31.62 13.74
N VAL A 6 -21.23 -32.39 12.81
CA VAL A 6 -20.14 -31.92 11.94
C VAL A 6 -20.63 -30.85 10.95
N PHE A 7 -21.82 -31.02 10.37
CA PHE A 7 -22.42 -29.98 9.51
C PHE A 7 -22.76 -28.71 10.28
N LEU A 8 -23.27 -28.82 11.51
CA LEU A 8 -23.52 -27.66 12.37
C LEU A 8 -22.22 -26.93 12.73
N ALA A 9 -21.17 -27.67 13.10
CA ALA A 9 -19.87 -27.07 13.40
C ALA A 9 -19.25 -26.37 12.19
N ALA A 10 -19.33 -26.98 10.99
CA ALA A 10 -18.85 -26.37 9.75
C ALA A 10 -19.63 -25.11 9.39
N SER A 11 -20.96 -25.12 9.56
CA SER A 11 -21.80 -23.95 9.30
C SER A 11 -21.48 -22.79 10.25
N VAL A 12 -21.22 -23.08 11.53
CA VAL A 12 -20.80 -22.06 12.51
C VAL A 12 -19.43 -21.51 12.15
N LEU A 13 -18.49 -22.35 11.73
CA LEU A 13 -17.17 -21.91 11.30
C LEU A 13 -17.24 -20.98 10.09
N ILE A 14 -18.04 -21.33 9.08
CA ILE A 14 -18.25 -20.49 7.89
C ILE A 14 -18.90 -19.16 8.28
N LEU A 15 -19.91 -19.17 9.15
CA LEU A 15 -20.55 -17.95 9.64
C LEU A 15 -19.54 -17.02 10.33
N ILE A 16 -18.68 -17.57 11.18
CA ILE A 16 -17.62 -16.81 11.85
C ILE A 16 -16.67 -16.21 10.82
N PHE A 17 -16.25 -16.98 9.81
CA PHE A 17 -15.43 -16.47 8.71
C PHE A 17 -16.11 -15.31 7.98
N VAL A 18 -17.37 -15.45 7.61
CA VAL A 18 -18.14 -14.41 6.91
C VAL A 18 -18.23 -13.13 7.74
N VAL A 19 -18.48 -13.25 9.05
CA VAL A 19 -18.55 -12.10 9.97
C VAL A 19 -17.19 -11.40 10.10
N ILE A 20 -16.11 -12.18 10.26
CA ILE A 20 -14.75 -11.62 10.39
C ILE A 20 -14.36 -10.90 9.09
N PHE A 21 -14.47 -11.56 7.94
CA PHE A 21 -14.10 -10.96 6.65
C PHE A 21 -15.03 -9.79 6.27
N GLY A 22 -16.32 -9.90 6.55
CA GLY A 22 -17.29 -8.82 6.34
C GLY A 22 -17.01 -7.60 7.20
N SER A 23 -16.63 -7.80 8.48
CA SER A 23 -16.27 -6.68 9.36
C SER A 23 -14.98 -5.98 8.95
N ILE A 24 -13.96 -6.73 8.49
CA ILE A 24 -12.71 -6.16 7.95
C ILE A 24 -12.98 -5.36 6.67
N ALA A 25 -13.81 -5.90 5.76
CA ALA A 25 -14.20 -5.21 4.53
C ALA A 25 -14.99 -3.93 4.81
N TRP A 26 -15.93 -3.98 5.76
CA TRP A 26 -16.70 -2.81 6.17
C TRP A 26 -15.82 -1.72 6.81
N PHE A 27 -14.92 -2.13 7.70
CA PHE A 27 -14.04 -1.22 8.41
C PHE A 27 -12.98 -0.58 7.51
N SER A 28 -12.48 -1.31 6.51
CA SER A 28 -11.59 -0.75 5.49
C SER A 28 -12.30 0.29 4.61
N HIS A 29 -13.60 0.08 4.30
CA HIS A 29 -14.38 1.05 3.53
C HIS A 29 -14.65 2.36 4.31
N LEU A 30 -14.91 2.26 5.62
CA LEU A 30 -15.15 3.43 6.49
C LEU A 30 -13.89 4.25 6.79
N ARG A 31 -12.70 3.64 6.70
CA ARG A 31 -11.42 4.30 6.99
C ARG A 31 -10.83 5.10 5.83
N GLY A 32 -11.56 5.27 4.73
CA GLY A 32 -11.29 6.29 3.70
C GLY A 32 -9.84 6.36 3.20
N GLY A 33 -9.09 5.26 3.30
CA GLY A 33 -7.67 5.24 3.00
C GLY A 33 -7.45 4.06 2.10
N ASP A 34 -7.08 4.35 0.86
CA ASP A 34 -6.20 3.65 -0.10
C ASP A 34 -5.57 2.32 0.37
N ALA A 35 -6.37 1.45 0.97
CA ALA A 35 -6.09 0.06 1.28
C ALA A 35 -6.75 -0.83 0.22
N GLY A 36 -6.99 -0.27 -0.98
CA GLY A 36 -6.90 -1.06 -2.18
C GLY A 36 -5.53 -1.71 -2.16
N LEU A 37 -5.50 -3.04 -2.32
CA LEU A 37 -4.32 -3.81 -2.68
C LEU A 37 -3.32 -2.90 -3.41
N MET A 38 -2.16 -2.58 -2.81
CA MET A 38 -1.17 -1.65 -3.36
C MET A 38 -0.46 -2.22 -4.61
N PHE A 39 -1.22 -2.70 -5.58
CA PHE A 39 -0.88 -2.83 -6.99
C PHE A 39 -1.25 -1.53 -7.72
N GLY A 40 -0.96 -0.40 -7.08
CA GLY A 40 -1.38 0.92 -7.52
C GLY A 40 -0.19 1.70 -8.05
N GLU A 41 -0.40 2.32 -9.21
CA GLU A 41 0.43 3.40 -9.71
C GLU A 41 0.72 4.41 -8.59
N LYS A 42 1.99 4.76 -8.39
CA LYS A 42 2.44 5.65 -7.32
C LYS A 42 3.19 6.85 -7.87
N VAL A 43 3.15 7.93 -7.10
CA VAL A 43 3.95 9.13 -7.34
C VAL A 43 5.11 9.12 -6.36
N ALA A 44 6.34 9.04 -6.87
CA ALA A 44 7.53 9.12 -6.04
C ALA A 44 7.83 10.58 -5.67
N VAL A 45 8.30 10.82 -4.45
CA VAL A 45 8.71 12.15 -3.99
C VAL A 45 10.21 12.12 -3.68
N LEU A 46 10.95 13.08 -4.23
CA LEU A 46 12.37 13.30 -4.00
C LEU A 46 12.56 14.67 -3.35
N GLU A 47 13.19 14.72 -2.18
CA GLU A 47 13.52 15.97 -1.52
C GLU A 47 14.98 16.33 -1.74
N VAL A 48 15.25 17.53 -2.25
CA VAL A 48 16.58 18.11 -2.39
C VAL A 48 16.66 19.30 -1.44
N LYS A 49 17.43 19.16 -0.36
CA LYS A 49 17.51 20.16 0.71
C LYS A 49 18.95 20.61 0.94
N GLY A 50 19.15 21.90 1.19
CA GLY A 50 20.47 22.46 1.45
C GLY A 50 21.36 22.51 0.20
N VAL A 51 22.65 22.78 0.38
CA VAL A 51 23.60 22.96 -0.73
C VAL A 51 23.82 21.64 -1.47
N ILE A 52 23.79 21.69 -2.80
CA ILE A 52 24.07 20.53 -3.66
C ILE A 52 25.59 20.43 -3.83
N ALA A 53 26.26 19.91 -2.79
CA ALA A 53 27.70 19.66 -2.84
C ALA A 53 28.06 18.51 -3.79
N ASP A 54 27.17 17.54 -3.94
CA ASP A 54 27.26 16.43 -4.89
C ASP A 54 25.86 16.03 -5.39
N SER A 55 25.73 15.84 -6.71
CA SER A 55 24.48 15.48 -7.36
C SER A 55 24.26 13.96 -7.47
N GLN A 56 25.33 13.16 -7.32
CA GLN A 56 25.31 11.72 -7.53
C GLN A 56 24.21 11.00 -6.72
N PRO A 57 23.99 11.29 -5.42
CA PRO A 57 22.94 10.61 -4.64
C PRO A 57 21.53 10.87 -5.19
N THR A 58 21.26 12.11 -5.61
CA THR A 58 19.97 12.52 -6.18
C THR A 58 19.71 11.80 -7.50
N ILE A 59 20.74 11.68 -8.35
CA ILE A 59 20.67 10.99 -9.64
C ILE A 59 20.44 9.48 -9.45
N GLU A 60 21.11 8.84 -8.49
CA GLU A 60 20.93 7.42 -8.21
C GLU A 60 19.51 7.09 -7.71
N GLN A 61 18.94 7.98 -6.90
CA GLN A 61 17.56 7.84 -6.45
C GLN A 61 16.55 8.01 -7.60
N LEU A 62 16.77 8.98 -8.50
CA LEU A 62 15.98 9.11 -9.73
C LEU A 62 16.12 7.88 -10.64
N ALA A 63 17.33 7.32 -10.77
CA ALA A 63 17.58 6.11 -11.55
C ALA A 63 16.86 4.89 -10.94
N THR A 64 16.69 4.86 -9.62
CA THR A 64 15.91 3.84 -8.91
C THR A 64 14.42 3.99 -9.22
N PHE A 65 13.87 5.20 -9.15
CA PHE A 65 12.47 5.47 -9.51
C PHE A 65 12.17 5.11 -10.97
N ARG A 66 13.11 5.38 -11.89
CA ARG A 66 12.97 5.00 -13.31
C ARG A 66 12.82 3.50 -13.52
N LYS A 67 13.43 2.66 -12.66
CA LYS A 67 13.37 1.20 -12.77
C LYS A 67 12.09 0.60 -12.16
N ASP A 68 11.37 1.38 -11.36
CA ASP A 68 10.16 0.93 -10.68
C ASP A 68 8.92 1.16 -11.56
N SER A 69 8.39 0.09 -12.14
CA SER A 69 7.22 0.13 -13.03
C SER A 69 5.93 0.63 -12.37
N SER A 70 5.89 0.64 -11.03
CA SER A 70 4.76 1.20 -10.28
C SER A 70 4.84 2.72 -10.16
N VAL A 71 6.03 3.34 -10.30
CA VAL A 71 6.17 4.80 -10.28
C VAL A 71 5.73 5.38 -11.62
N LYS A 72 4.66 6.17 -11.61
CA LYS A 72 4.14 6.83 -12.83
C LYS A 72 4.51 8.31 -12.93
N ALA A 73 4.85 8.93 -11.82
CA ALA A 73 5.31 10.30 -11.78
C ALA A 73 6.31 10.48 -10.64
N VAL A 74 7.16 11.51 -10.77
CA VAL A 74 8.12 11.92 -9.75
C VAL A 74 7.91 13.39 -9.45
N VAL A 75 7.76 13.73 -8.18
CA VAL A 75 7.74 15.11 -7.68
C VAL A 75 9.09 15.37 -7.03
N VAL A 76 9.79 16.40 -7.50
CA VAL A 76 11.04 16.84 -6.89
C VAL A 76 10.75 18.10 -6.09
N ARG A 77 10.84 17.99 -4.76
CA ARG A 77 10.71 19.11 -3.83
C ARG A 77 12.09 19.67 -3.55
N ILE A 78 12.33 20.91 -3.98
CA ILE A 78 13.63 21.57 -3.87
C ILE A 78 13.56 22.67 -2.81
N GLU A 79 14.39 22.56 -1.80
CA GLU A 79 14.68 23.57 -0.77
C GLU A 79 16.20 23.73 -0.67
N SER A 80 16.80 24.20 -1.77
CA SER A 80 18.25 24.32 -1.94
C SER A 80 18.61 25.73 -2.42
N PRO A 81 19.69 26.34 -1.90
CA PRO A 81 20.20 27.62 -2.39
C PRO A 81 21.04 27.47 -3.68
N GLY A 82 21.35 26.25 -4.11
CA GLY A 82 22.30 25.94 -5.17
C GLY A 82 23.02 24.64 -4.91
#